data_AF-A0A6A6YMS4-F1
#
_entry.id   AF-A0A6A6YMS4-F1
#
_cell.length_a   1.000
_cell.length_b   1.000
_cell.length_c   1.000
_cell.angle_alpha   90.00
_cell.angle_beta   90.00
_cell.angle_gamma   90.00
#
_symmetry.space_group_name_H-M   'P 1'
#
loop_
_entity.id
_entity.type
_entity.pdbx_description
1 polymer ?
#
loop_
_entity_poly.entity_id
_entity_poly.type
_entity_poly.pdbx_seq_one_letter_code
_entity_poly.pdbx_strand_id
1 'polypeptide(L)'
;MAHNAPDETLAHLTRLGQKPGVQSTLILSRETGAIVRTSGLISNSKSANPNSTLPASSENTSDGYSNGRKESGIHSAEDVARMVWTFIKSAGSMVEELDKEDEVKLLRLRTKKCELIIVPDVKYLLVMIHDTPPA
;
A
#
# COMPACT_ATOMS: atom_id res chain seq x y z
N MET A 1 -20.00 -20.58 6.77
CA MET A 1 -20.68 -19.53 5.98
C MET A 1 -20.24 -18.18 6.51
N ALA A 2 -19.37 -17.46 5.79
CA ALA A 2 -19.06 -16.05 6.04
C ALA A 2 -18.36 -15.50 4.79
N HIS A 3 -19.15 -15.27 3.73
CA HIS A 3 -18.69 -14.56 2.55
C HIS A 3 -18.90 -13.07 2.83
N ASN A 4 -18.02 -12.49 3.64
CA ASN A 4 -18.09 -11.07 3.99
C ASN A 4 -17.94 -10.27 2.69
N ALA A 5 -18.87 -9.36 2.42
CA ALA A 5 -18.86 -8.58 1.20
C ALA A 5 -17.54 -7.78 1.09
N PRO A 6 -17.01 -7.55 -0.13
CA PRO A 6 -15.78 -6.77 -0.30
C PRO A 6 -15.94 -5.35 0.28
N ASP A 7 -17.16 -4.83 0.35
CA ASP A 7 -17.45 -3.51 0.93
C ASP A 7 -17.33 -3.51 2.47
N GLU A 8 -17.81 -4.57 3.14
CA GLU A 8 -17.70 -4.72 4.59
C GLU A 8 -16.26 -4.90 5.04
N THR A 9 -15.45 -5.68 4.31
CA THR A 9 -14.02 -5.80 4.62
C THR A 9 -13.32 -4.45 4.47
N LEU A 10 -13.60 -3.69 3.40
CA LEU A 10 -13.04 -2.35 3.22
C LEU A 10 -13.49 -1.37 4.33
N ALA A 11 -14.75 -1.43 4.78
CA ALA A 11 -15.25 -0.62 5.87
C ALA A 11 -14.58 -0.96 7.21
N HIS A 12 -14.39 -2.25 7.50
CA HIS A 12 -13.67 -2.73 8.69
C HIS A 12 -12.20 -2.29 8.67
N LEU A 13 -11.55 -2.39 7.51
CA LEU A 13 -10.17 -1.96 7.31
C LEU A 13 -10.00 -0.44 7.45
N THR A 14 -10.96 0.33 6.96
CA THR A 14 -11.00 1.80 7.13
C THR A 14 -11.13 2.17 8.61
N ARG A 15 -11.96 1.45 9.38
CA ARG A 15 -12.06 1.63 10.84
C ARG A 15 -10.79 1.24 11.58
N LEU A 16 -10.04 0.26 11.09
CA LEU A 16 -8.75 -0.14 11.68
C LEU A 16 -7.71 0.98 11.52
N GLY A 17 -7.71 1.65 10.36
CA GLY A 17 -6.83 2.79 10.09
C GLY A 17 -7.13 4.06 10.91
N GLN A 18 -8.31 4.17 11.52
CA GLN A 18 -8.68 5.29 12.41
C GLN A 18 -8.25 5.08 13.87
N LYS A 19 -7.61 3.95 14.20
CA LYS A 19 -7.15 3.71 15.57
C LYS A 19 -6.00 4.67 15.94
N PRO A 20 -5.97 5.16 17.20
CA PRO A 20 -4.88 6.00 17.67
C PRO A 20 -3.54 5.27 17.53
N GLY A 21 -2.58 5.91 16.88
CA GLY A 21 -1.24 5.36 16.61
C GLY A 21 -1.01 4.79 15.21
N VAL A 22 -2.03 4.70 14.35
CA VAL A 22 -1.85 4.37 12.92
C VAL A 22 -1.49 5.66 12.15
N GLN A 23 -0.31 5.72 11.53
CA GLN A 23 0.06 6.83 10.64
C GLN A 23 -0.50 6.64 9.24
N SER A 24 -0.42 5.42 8.70
CA SER A 24 -0.85 5.13 7.34
C SER A 24 -1.40 3.73 7.20
N THR A 25 -2.30 3.55 6.24
CA THR A 25 -2.89 2.25 5.88
C THR A 25 -2.86 2.09 4.37
N LEU A 26 -2.46 0.90 3.93
CA LEU A 26 -2.40 0.48 2.54
C LEU A 26 -3.17 -0.83 2.40
N ILE A 27 -4.11 -0.87 1.45
CA ILE A 27 -4.83 -2.09 1.10
C ILE A 27 -4.41 -2.45 -0.31
N LEU A 28 -3.83 -3.63 -0.46
CA LEU A 28 -3.34 -4.15 -1.73
C LEU A 28 -4.16 -5.36 -2.17
N SER A 29 -4.24 -5.60 -3.47
CA SER A 29 -4.72 -6.86 -4.01
C SER A 29 -3.69 -7.96 -3.74
N ARG A 30 -4.14 -9.11 -3.23
CA ARG A 30 -3.28 -10.29 -3.02
C ARG A 30 -2.87 -10.95 -4.34
N GLU A 31 -3.49 -10.69 -5.48
CA GLU A 31 -3.06 -11.34 -6.72
C GLU A 31 -1.95 -10.54 -7.40
N THR A 32 -2.14 -9.22 -7.46
CA THR A 32 -1.32 -8.33 -8.29
C THR A 32 -0.42 -7.41 -7.48
N GLY A 33 -0.65 -7.27 -6.17
CA GLY A 33 -0.02 -6.23 -5.36
C GLY A 33 -0.49 -4.80 -5.70
N ALA A 34 -1.55 -4.67 -6.52
CA ALA A 34 -2.09 -3.37 -6.89
C ALA A 34 -2.75 -2.68 -5.70
N ILE A 35 -2.61 -1.35 -5.63
CA ILE A 35 -3.21 -0.55 -4.57
C ILE A 35 -4.72 -0.47 -4.78
N VAL A 36 -5.48 -0.97 -3.82
CA VAL A 36 -6.95 -0.87 -3.76
C VAL A 36 -7.36 0.39 -3.00
N ARG A 37 -6.63 0.72 -1.92
CA ARG A 37 -6.89 1.91 -1.10
C ARG A 37 -5.62 2.35 -0.38
N THR A 38 -5.42 3.66 -0.27
CA THR A 38 -4.39 4.26 0.59
C THR A 38 -5.03 5.28 1.52
N SER A 39 -4.51 5.40 2.73
CA SER A 39 -4.86 6.44 3.69
C SER A 39 -3.61 6.83 4.46
N GLY A 40 -3.33 8.12 4.60
CA GLY A 40 -2.15 8.62 5.33
C GLY A 40 -0.80 8.47 4.61
N LEU A 41 -0.76 7.85 3.42
CA LEU A 41 0.37 7.87 2.49
C LEU A 41 -0.04 8.72 1.29
N ILE A 42 0.66 9.82 1.05
CA ILE A 42 0.46 10.63 -0.15
C ILE A 42 0.94 9.82 -1.38
N SER A 43 0.00 9.20 -2.08
CA SER A 43 0.22 8.73 -3.44
C SER A 43 0.42 9.96 -4.31
N ASN A 44 1.65 10.21 -4.78
CA ASN A 44 1.88 11.22 -5.80
C ASN A 44 1.41 10.66 -7.15
N SER A 45 0.09 10.52 -7.34
CA SER A 45 -0.49 10.30 -8.66
C SER A 45 -0.19 11.57 -9.46
N LYS A 46 0.77 11.49 -10.39
CA LYS A 46 0.92 12.52 -11.42
C LYS A 46 -0.46 12.72 -12.08
N SER A 47 -0.85 13.99 -12.16
CA SER A 47 -2.06 14.55 -12.80
C SER A 47 -3.43 14.15 -12.23
N ALA A 48 -3.88 14.86 -11.20
CA ALA A 48 -5.25 15.33 -11.16
C ALA A 48 -5.20 16.81 -10.78
N ASN A 49 -5.17 17.70 -11.77
CA ASN A 49 -5.28 19.14 -11.56
C ASN A 49 -6.79 19.44 -11.42
N PRO A 50 -7.32 19.78 -10.23
CA PRO A 50 -8.77 19.93 -10.04
C PRO A 50 -9.31 21.27 -10.55
N ASN A 51 -8.51 22.07 -11.26
CA ASN A 51 -8.89 23.43 -11.64
C ASN A 51 -8.37 23.81 -13.04
N SER A 52 -9.07 23.38 -14.08
CA SER A 52 -8.99 24.04 -15.40
C SER A 52 -10.24 23.75 -16.22
N THR A 53 -11.33 24.46 -15.91
CA THR A 53 -12.41 24.71 -16.86
C THR A 53 -11.85 25.57 -17.99
N LEU A 54 -11.50 25.00 -19.14
CA LEU A 54 -11.49 25.61 -20.48
C LEU A 54 -11.00 24.54 -21.49
N PRO A 55 -11.67 24.33 -22.65
CA PRO A 55 -11.12 23.52 -23.73
C PRO A 55 -10.26 24.42 -24.62
N ALA A 56 -8.97 24.11 -24.75
CA ALA A 56 -8.12 24.69 -25.79
C ALA A 56 -7.60 23.54 -26.66
N SER A 57 -8.26 23.36 -27.80
CA SER A 57 -7.78 22.58 -28.93
C SER A 57 -6.60 23.30 -29.58
N SER A 58 -5.45 22.63 -29.75
CA SER A 58 -4.54 22.80 -30.90
C SER A 58 -3.20 22.08 -30.68
N GLU A 59 -3.05 20.98 -31.42
CA GLU A 59 -1.89 20.59 -32.24
C GLU A 59 -0.42 20.77 -31.74
N ASN A 60 0.26 19.62 -31.75
CA ASN A 60 1.61 19.37 -32.30
C ASN A 60 2.91 19.67 -31.51
N THR A 61 3.73 18.61 -31.48
CA THR A 61 5.21 18.53 -31.57
C THR A 61 6.07 18.50 -30.29
N SER A 62 6.74 17.34 -30.14
CA SER A 62 8.16 17.10 -29.81
C SER A 62 8.78 17.56 -28.48
N ASP A 63 9.36 16.55 -27.83
CA ASP A 63 10.66 16.54 -27.15
C ASP A 63 10.94 17.59 -26.07
N GLY A 64 10.87 17.15 -24.82
CA GLY A 64 11.39 17.89 -23.68
C GLY A 64 11.72 16.95 -22.54
N TYR A 65 13.02 16.67 -22.36
CA TYR A 65 13.62 15.97 -21.22
C TYR A 65 13.03 16.44 -19.87
N SER A 66 12.01 15.74 -19.36
CA SER A 66 11.62 15.89 -17.96
C SER A 66 12.50 14.97 -17.11
N ASN A 67 13.69 15.50 -16.79
CA ASN A 67 14.50 15.10 -15.65
C ASN A 67 13.67 15.30 -14.37
N GLY A 68 12.85 14.29 -14.05
CA GLY A 68 12.07 14.24 -12.82
C GLY A 68 13.00 14.02 -11.65
N ARG A 69 13.51 15.15 -11.12
CA ARG A 69 14.13 15.30 -9.79
C ARG A 69 13.58 14.25 -8.82
N LYS A 70 14.41 13.24 -8.52
CA LYS A 70 14.19 12.26 -7.43
C LYS A 70 14.14 13.05 -6.13
N GLU A 71 12.95 13.41 -5.69
CA GLU A 71 12.76 14.02 -4.38
C GLU A 71 12.69 12.92 -3.32
N SER A 72 13.80 12.79 -2.61
CA SER A 72 13.95 12.06 -1.35
C SER A 72 12.94 12.57 -0.33
N GLY A 73 12.05 11.70 0.17
CA GLY A 73 11.25 12.03 1.36
C GLY A 73 10.24 10.98 1.78
N ILE A 74 9.48 10.41 0.87
CA ILE A 74 8.52 9.33 1.15
C ILE A 74 8.52 8.44 -0.09
N HIS A 75 8.91 7.17 0.05
CA HIS A 75 8.74 6.21 -1.03
C HIS A 75 7.28 6.27 -1.48
N SER A 76 7.03 6.46 -2.79
CA SER A 76 5.66 6.51 -3.32
C SER A 76 4.88 5.31 -2.77
N ALA A 77 3.59 5.48 -2.44
CA ALA A 77 2.75 4.39 -1.95
C ALA A 77 2.85 3.13 -2.85
N GLU A 78 3.08 3.34 -4.15
CA GLU A 78 3.34 2.30 -5.16
C GLU A 78 4.63 1.52 -4.91
N ASP A 79 5.71 2.20 -4.54
CA ASP A 79 6.99 1.55 -4.25
C ASP A 79 6.90 0.74 -2.97
N VAL A 80 6.25 1.29 -1.94
CA VAL A 80 5.96 0.57 -0.69
C VAL A 80 5.10 -0.66 -0.97
N ALA A 81 4.04 -0.51 -1.77
CA ALA A 81 3.17 -1.61 -2.16
C ALA A 81 3.97 -2.74 -2.82
N ARG A 82 4.82 -2.41 -3.79
CA ARG A 82 5.63 -3.38 -4.53
C ARG A 82 6.65 -4.10 -3.65
N MET A 83 7.30 -3.38 -2.74
CA MET A 83 8.25 -3.96 -1.79
C MET A 83 7.54 -4.92 -0.83
N VAL A 84 6.43 -4.50 -0.22
CA VAL A 84 5.67 -5.34 0.71
C VAL A 84 5.10 -6.56 0.01
N TRP A 85 4.61 -6.41 -1.23
CA TRP A 85 4.11 -7.51 -2.04
C TRP A 85 5.19 -8.55 -2.36
N THR A 86 6.39 -8.10 -2.74
CA THR A 86 7.51 -9.00 -2.98
C THR A 86 7.93 -9.70 -1.69
N PHE A 87 7.99 -8.96 -0.58
CA PHE A 87 8.41 -9.48 0.72
C PHE A 87 7.46 -10.55 1.26
N ILE A 88 6.14 -10.34 1.20
CA ILE A 88 5.18 -11.35 1.66
C ILE A 88 5.23 -12.61 0.80
N LYS A 89 5.51 -12.48 -0.51
CA LYS A 89 5.66 -13.62 -1.41
C LYS A 89 6.91 -14.44 -1.05
N SER A 90 8.03 -13.78 -0.78
CA SER A 90 9.25 -14.45 -0.30
C SER A 90 9.05 -15.11 1.07
N ALA A 91 8.36 -14.43 2.00
CA ALA A 91 8.03 -14.99 3.30
C ALA A 91 7.12 -16.22 3.18
N GLY A 92 6.13 -16.19 2.29
CA GLY A 92 5.26 -17.34 2.00
C GLY A 92 6.03 -18.55 1.47
N SER A 93 6.93 -18.34 0.51
CA SER A 93 7.80 -19.41 -0.01
C SER A 93 8.68 -20.02 1.07
N MET A 94 9.22 -19.20 1.97
CA MET A 94 10.05 -19.67 3.08
C MET A 94 9.25 -20.50 4.10
N VAL A 95 8.00 -20.10 4.38
CA VAL A 95 7.11 -20.87 5.27
C VAL A 95 6.71 -22.19 4.62
N GLU A 96 6.37 -22.20 3.33
CA GLU A 96 6.04 -23.42 2.58
C GLU A 96 7.20 -24.42 2.51
N GLU A 97 8.44 -23.92 2.39
CA GLU A 97 9.65 -24.76 2.46
C GLU A 97 9.89 -25.35 3.85
N LEU A 98 9.48 -24.64 4.91
CA LEU A 98 9.63 -25.09 6.28
C LEU A 98 8.54 -26.10 6.67
N ASP A 99 7.28 -25.79 6.35
CA ASP A 99 6.12 -26.64 6.56
C ASP A 99 5.05 -26.35 5.49
N LYS A 100 4.66 -27.40 4.75
CA LYS A 100 3.70 -27.30 3.65
C LYS A 100 2.26 -27.12 4.14
N GLU A 101 2.00 -27.39 5.41
CA GLU A 101 0.68 -27.21 6.02
C GLU A 101 0.56 -25.85 6.73
N ASP A 102 1.64 -25.08 6.82
CA ASP A 102 1.67 -23.78 7.47
C ASP A 102 1.54 -22.62 6.47
N GLU A 103 1.00 -21.49 6.95
CA GLU A 103 0.76 -20.30 6.14
C GLU A 103 1.05 -19.01 6.93
N VAL A 104 1.48 -17.97 6.22
CA VAL A 104 1.69 -16.66 6.85
C VAL A 104 0.32 -16.04 7.19
N LYS A 105 0.02 -15.87 8.48
CA LYS A 105 -1.22 -15.22 8.97
C LYS A 105 -1.03 -13.78 9.41
N LEU A 106 0.15 -13.43 9.90
CA LEU A 106 0.48 -12.10 10.39
C LEU A 106 1.98 -11.89 10.29
N LEU A 107 2.39 -10.76 9.72
CA LEU A 107 3.78 -10.36 9.66
C LEU A 107 3.93 -8.96 10.25
N ARG A 108 4.80 -8.84 11.24
CA ARG A 108 5.03 -7.58 11.94
C ARG A 108 6.50 -7.22 11.91
N LEU A 109 6.81 -6.10 11.28
CA LEU A 109 8.16 -5.59 11.15
C LEU A 109 8.29 -4.28 11.93
N ARG A 110 8.95 -4.36 13.09
CA ARG A 110 9.27 -3.17 13.89
C ARG A 110 10.63 -2.63 13.50
N THR A 111 10.66 -1.38 13.08
CA THR A 111 11.87 -0.59 12.88
C THR A 111 12.03 0.41 14.03
N LYS A 112 13.17 1.12 14.06
CA LYS A 112 13.41 2.19 15.05
C LYS A 112 12.40 3.33 14.97
N LYS A 113 11.77 3.54 13.80
CA LYS A 113 10.91 4.70 13.52
C LYS A 113 9.44 4.35 13.35
N CYS A 114 9.12 3.09 13.07
CA CYS A 114 7.77 2.67 12.79
C CYS A 114 7.61 1.16 12.94
N GLU A 115 6.37 0.70 13.00
CA GLU A 115 6.00 -0.71 13.02
C GLU A 115 5.06 -0.98 11.84
N LEU A 116 5.50 -1.84 10.92
CA LEU A 116 4.69 -2.33 9.81
C LEU A 116 3.94 -3.59 10.25
N ILE A 117 2.63 -3.58 10.13
CA ILE A 117 1.76 -4.73 10.37
C ILE A 117 1.16 -5.15 9.04
N ILE A 118 1.46 -6.35 8.59
CA ILE A 118 1.02 -6.93 7.32
C ILE A 118 0.13 -8.13 7.63
N VAL A 119 -1.13 -8.07 7.19
CA VAL A 119 -2.12 -9.13 7.38
C VAL A 119 -2.59 -9.61 6.01
N PRO A 120 -2.13 -10.78 5.55
CA PRO A 120 -2.68 -11.41 4.35
C PRO A 120 -4.10 -11.93 4.62
N ASP A 121 -5.00 -11.65 3.68
CA ASP A 121 -6.38 -12.15 3.62
C ASP A 121 -6.59 -12.87 2.28
N VAL A 122 -7.74 -13.53 2.10
CA VAL A 122 -8.05 -14.33 0.90
C VAL A 122 -7.89 -13.54 -0.41
N LYS A 123 -8.27 -12.27 -0.41
CA LYS A 123 -8.28 -11.38 -1.59
C LYS A 123 -7.38 -10.16 -1.46
N TYR A 124 -7.08 -9.74 -0.23
CA TYR A 124 -6.40 -8.49 0.04
C TYR A 124 -5.18 -8.70 0.93
N LEU A 125 -4.24 -7.78 0.85
CA LEU A 125 -3.14 -7.66 1.78
C LEU A 125 -3.30 -6.34 2.51
N LEU A 126 -3.55 -6.41 3.81
CA LEU A 126 -3.61 -5.22 4.66
C LEU A 126 -2.21 -4.87 5.12
N VAL A 127 -1.83 -3.62 4.97
CA VAL A 127 -0.59 -3.07 5.49
C VAL A 127 -0.93 -1.86 6.35
N MET A 128 -0.50 -1.86 7.59
CA MET A 128 -0.63 -0.72 8.49
C MET A 128 0.75 -0.28 8.95
N ILE A 129 0.93 1.03 9.03
CA ILE A 129 2.15 1.66 9.51
C ILE A 129 1.79 2.38 10.81
N HIS A 130 2.35 1.88 11.90
CA HIS A 130 2.26 2.50 13.21
C HIS A 130 3.51 3.31 13.53
N ASP A 131 3.31 4.39 14.26
CA ASP A 131 4.44 5.04 14.93
C ASP A 131 4.85 4.21 16.14
N THR A 132 6.15 4.14 16.37
CA THR A 132 6.70 3.41 17.50
C THR A 132 7.27 4.43 18.48
N PRO A 133 6.73 4.55 19.70
CA PRO A 133 7.33 5.41 20.71
C PRO A 133 8.81 5.03 20.90
N PRO A 134 9.73 6.02 21.00
CA PRO A 134 11.13 5.74 21.29
C PRO A 134 11.21 4.97 22.61
N ALA A 135 11.93 3.84 22.58
CA ALA A 135 12.15 2.96 23.72
C ALA A 135 13.09 3.60 24.75
#